data_AF-A0A088RRF8-F1
#
_entry.id   AF-A0A088RRF8-F1
#
_cell.length_a   1.000
_cell.length_b   1.000
_cell.length_c   1.000
_cell.angle_alpha   90.00
_cell.angle_beta   90.00
_cell.angle_gamma   90.00
#
_symmetry.space_group_name_H-M   'P 1'
#
loop_
_entity.id
_entity.type
_entity.pdbx_description
1 polymer ?
#
loop_
_entity_poly.entity_id
_entity_poly.type
_entity_poly.pdbx_seq_one_letter_code
_entity_poly.pdbx_strand_id
1 'polypeptide(L)'
;MALSSSGSAVLRDGVARATAAAASQWSAQQRCFRKLMKSLRGAYFHDRSKLFWARHRVLVEFYKYSRVEEEKDVLLLVSIGNEIANFVGEYMKVDIGAIMEHNAKMQSLPVAKAKRYREEYLLHEKQHDSWCKQRIRLIMDRRPPPPYPFF
;
A
#
# COMPACT_ATOMS: atom_id res chain seq x y z
N MET A 1 -22.67 15.96 43.34
CA MET A 1 -21.52 16.68 42.76
C MET A 1 -20.97 15.85 41.62
N ALA A 2 -21.09 16.35 40.38
CA ALA A 2 -20.64 15.65 39.18
C ALA A 2 -19.15 15.93 38.94
N LEU A 3 -18.31 14.90 39.02
CA LEU A 3 -16.89 14.97 38.69
C LEU A 3 -16.71 14.80 37.17
N SER A 4 -16.43 15.93 36.53
CA SER A 4 -15.58 16.14 35.35
C SER A 4 -15.32 14.93 34.43
N SER A 5 -16.07 14.81 33.34
CA SER A 5 -15.75 13.97 32.18
C SER A 5 -15.20 14.76 30.98
N SER A 6 -14.96 16.06 31.14
CA SER A 6 -14.61 16.97 30.03
C SER A 6 -13.15 16.91 29.56
N GLY A 7 -12.25 16.25 30.31
CA GLY A 7 -10.82 16.21 29.98
C GLY A 7 -10.46 15.35 28.77
N SER A 8 -11.17 14.24 28.53
CA SER A 8 -10.80 13.29 27.46
C SER A 8 -11.27 13.70 26.06
N ALA A 9 -12.36 14.46 25.95
CA ALA A 9 -12.86 14.94 24.65
C ALA A 9 -11.99 16.08 24.11
N VAL A 10 -11.59 17.02 24.98
CA VAL A 10 -10.75 18.17 24.61
C VAL A 10 -9.34 17.75 24.16
N LEU A 11 -8.75 16.73 24.80
CA LEU A 11 -7.47 16.17 24.38
C LEU A 11 -7.57 15.45 23.03
N ARG A 12 -8.67 14.74 22.74
CA ARG A 12 -8.90 14.08 21.45
C ARG A 12 -9.11 15.09 20.32
N ASP A 13 -9.88 16.14 20.55
CA ASP A 13 -10.10 17.21 19.57
C ASP A 13 -8.83 18.05 19.34
N GLY A 14 -8.03 18.28 20.38
CA GLY A 14 -6.73 18.95 20.27
C GLY A 14 -5.71 18.14 19.46
N VAL A 15 -5.63 16.82 19.68
CA VAL A 15 -4.77 15.93 18.90
C VAL A 15 -5.28 15.78 17.46
N ALA A 16 -6.59 15.71 17.23
CA ALA A 16 -7.17 15.67 15.90
C ALA A 16 -6.94 16.99 15.12
N ARG A 17 -7.08 18.16 15.76
CA ARG A 17 -6.76 19.45 15.16
C ARG A 17 -5.28 19.66 14.94
N ALA A 18 -4.42 19.25 15.87
CA ALA A 18 -2.96 19.35 15.71
C ALA A 18 -2.44 18.41 14.62
N THR A 19 -3.02 17.21 14.48
CA THR A 19 -2.69 16.30 13.36
C THR A 19 -3.25 16.78 12.03
N ALA A 20 -4.42 17.46 12.00
CA ALA A 20 -4.95 18.10 10.80
C ALA A 20 -4.14 19.34 10.38
N ALA A 21 -3.70 20.16 11.33
CA ALA A 21 -2.83 21.32 11.08
C ALA A 21 -1.40 20.90 10.68
N ALA A 22 -0.84 19.86 11.31
CA ALA A 22 0.45 19.29 10.88
C ALA A 22 0.34 18.61 9.50
N ALA A 23 -0.80 17.99 9.17
CA ALA A 23 -1.06 17.48 7.81
C ALA A 23 -1.14 18.60 6.75
N SER A 24 -1.47 19.84 7.16
CA SER A 24 -1.46 21.01 6.29
C SER A 24 -0.05 21.55 6.01
N GLN A 25 0.97 21.07 6.72
CA GLN A 25 2.38 21.45 6.51
C GLN A 25 3.20 20.38 5.75
N TRP A 26 2.60 19.22 5.47
CA TRP A 26 3.33 18.16 4.77
C TRP A 26 3.54 18.50 3.31
N SER A 27 4.67 18.09 2.76
CA SER A 27 4.93 18.20 1.33
C SER A 27 4.08 17.19 0.54
N ALA A 28 3.88 17.43 -0.75
CA ALA A 28 3.15 16.50 -1.61
C ALA A 28 3.84 15.13 -1.68
N GLN A 29 5.18 15.12 -1.64
CA GLN A 29 6.01 13.93 -1.58
C GLN A 29 5.76 13.11 -0.29
N GLN A 30 5.69 13.78 0.86
CA GLN A 30 5.40 13.14 2.14
C GLN A 30 3.99 12.53 2.19
N ARG A 31 2.99 13.24 1.64
CA ARG A 31 1.62 12.73 1.52
C ARG A 31 1.56 11.49 0.61
N CYS A 32 2.23 11.53 -0.53
CA CYS A 32 2.35 10.40 -1.45
C CYS A 32 2.99 9.18 -0.77
N PHE A 33 4.13 9.37 -0.11
CA PHE A 33 4.81 8.31 0.62
C PHE A 33 3.93 7.71 1.72
N ARG A 34 3.24 8.53 2.52
CA ARG A 34 2.30 8.02 3.53
C ARG A 34 1.17 7.20 2.91
N LYS A 35 0.63 7.62 1.77
CA LYS A 35 -0.43 6.90 1.07
C LYS A 35 0.06 5.51 0.60
N LEU A 36 1.26 5.45 0.00
CA LEU A 36 1.92 4.20 -0.38
C LEU A 36 2.16 3.29 0.83
N MET A 37 2.68 3.82 1.94
CA MET A 37 2.91 3.02 3.15
C MET A 37 1.60 2.51 3.77
N LYS A 38 0.53 3.32 3.73
CA LYS A 38 -0.79 2.93 4.23
C LYS A 38 -1.37 1.78 3.40
N SER A 39 -1.31 1.85 2.07
CA SER A 39 -1.83 0.78 1.20
C SER A 39 -1.00 -0.50 1.32
N LEU A 40 0.33 -0.40 1.32
CA LEU A 40 1.23 -1.55 1.52
C LEU A 40 1.03 -2.24 2.85
N ARG A 41 0.82 -1.47 3.94
CA ARG A 41 0.49 -2.06 5.25
C ARG A 41 -0.85 -2.80 5.19
N GLY A 42 -1.85 -2.27 4.48
CA GLY A 42 -3.12 -2.97 4.28
C GLY A 42 -2.98 -4.26 3.48
N ALA A 43 -2.08 -4.29 2.50
CA ALA A 43 -1.83 -5.48 1.67
C ALA A 43 -0.98 -6.54 2.38
N TYR A 44 0.03 -6.14 3.16
CA TYR A 44 1.05 -7.04 3.71
C TYR A 44 1.10 -7.07 5.23
N PHE A 45 0.02 -6.71 5.94
CA PHE A 45 0.02 -6.73 7.42
C PHE A 45 0.35 -8.11 8.00
N HIS A 46 0.06 -9.18 7.26
CA HIS A 46 0.27 -10.57 7.66
C HIS A 46 1.71 -11.07 7.39
N ASP A 47 2.51 -10.37 6.58
CA ASP A 47 3.84 -10.82 6.16
C ASP A 47 4.88 -9.69 6.27
N ARG A 48 5.73 -9.81 7.29
CA ARG A 48 6.78 -8.82 7.59
C ARG A 48 7.84 -8.74 6.50
N SER A 49 8.18 -9.86 5.86
CA SER A 49 9.20 -9.91 4.80
C SER A 49 8.69 -9.18 3.55
N LYS A 50 7.46 -9.51 3.10
CA LYS A 50 6.83 -8.83 1.96
C LYS A 50 6.70 -7.32 2.20
N LEU A 51 6.25 -6.92 3.39
CA LEU A 51 6.13 -5.51 3.74
C LEU A 51 7.50 -4.80 3.74
N PHE A 52 8.53 -5.43 4.30
CA PHE A 52 9.89 -4.88 4.31
C PHE A 52 10.42 -4.64 2.89
N TRP A 53 10.35 -5.64 2.03
CA TRP A 53 10.86 -5.52 0.65
C TRP A 53 10.04 -4.57 -0.20
N ALA A 54 8.72 -4.49 0.00
CA ALA A 54 7.88 -3.50 -0.65
C ALA A 54 8.27 -2.08 -0.22
N ARG A 55 8.45 -1.84 1.08
CA ARG A 55 8.94 -0.55 1.61
C ARG A 55 10.31 -0.20 1.05
N HIS A 56 11.24 -1.16 1.05
CA HIS A 56 12.59 -0.96 0.53
C HIS A 56 12.56 -0.49 -0.93
N ARG A 57 11.80 -1.16 -1.80
CA ARG A 57 11.68 -0.78 -3.22
C ARG A 57 11.10 0.62 -3.39
N VAL A 58 10.09 1.00 -2.61
CA VAL A 58 9.54 2.37 -2.64
C VAL A 58 10.62 3.39 -2.25
N LEU A 59 11.36 3.14 -1.17
CA LEU A 59 12.42 4.05 -0.72
C LEU A 59 13.51 4.23 -1.78
N VAL A 60 13.96 3.13 -2.41
CA VAL A 60 14.96 3.18 -3.48
C VAL A 60 14.47 4.07 -4.64
N GLU A 61 13.21 3.95 -5.06
CA GLU A 61 12.66 4.81 -6.10
C GLU A 61 12.55 6.28 -5.66
N PHE A 62 12.18 6.57 -4.41
CA PHE A 62 12.13 7.95 -3.90
C PHE A 62 13.53 8.59 -3.88
N TYR A 63 14.57 7.85 -3.48
CA TYR A 63 15.94 8.35 -3.49
C TYR A 63 16.54 8.46 -4.89
N LYS A 64 16.11 7.61 -5.83
CA LYS A 64 16.54 7.70 -7.25
C LYS A 64 16.21 9.05 -7.87
N TYR A 65 15.03 9.59 -7.57
CA TYR A 65 14.55 10.87 -8.12
C TYR A 65 14.78 12.05 -7.17
N SER A 66 15.58 11.91 -6.11
CA SER A 66 15.72 12.95 -5.08
C SER A 66 16.39 14.24 -5.57
N ARG A 67 17.09 14.19 -6.72
CA ARG A 67 17.77 15.32 -7.35
C ARG A 67 16.95 15.97 -8.46
N VAL A 68 15.71 15.53 -8.69
CA VAL A 68 14.82 16.19 -9.66
C VAL A 68 14.33 17.49 -9.02
N GLU A 69 14.70 18.61 -9.63
CA GLU A 69 14.32 19.96 -9.17
C GLU A 69 13.12 20.52 -9.93
N GLU A 70 12.88 20.02 -11.15
CA GLU A 70 11.82 20.47 -12.04
C GLU A 70 10.43 20.14 -11.46
N GLU A 71 9.62 21.18 -11.18
CA GLU A 71 8.36 21.04 -10.44
C GLU A 71 7.35 20.14 -11.16
N LYS A 72 7.20 20.26 -12.48
CA LYS A 72 6.30 19.41 -13.28
C LYS A 72 6.65 17.91 -13.14
N ASP A 73 7.94 17.58 -13.05
CA ASP A 73 8.40 16.19 -12.96
C ASP A 73 8.17 15.65 -11.55
N VAL A 74 8.38 16.48 -10.53
CA VAL A 74 8.03 16.15 -9.14
C VAL A 74 6.53 15.86 -9.00
N LEU A 75 5.66 16.71 -9.57
CA LEU A 75 4.22 16.53 -9.54
C LEU A 75 3.78 15.27 -10.31
N LEU A 76 4.39 14.99 -11.46
CA LEU A 76 4.15 13.76 -12.23
C LEU A 76 4.52 12.51 -11.41
N LEU A 77 5.70 12.48 -10.80
CA LEU A 77 6.17 11.37 -9.96
C LEU A 77 5.25 11.17 -8.73
N VAL A 78 4.81 12.26 -8.10
CA VAL A 78 3.84 12.20 -6.99
C VAL A 78 2.50 11.63 -7.46
N SER A 79 2.03 12.01 -8.64
CA SER A 79 0.80 11.48 -9.25
C SER A 79 0.90 9.98 -9.51
N ILE A 80 2.00 9.53 -10.13
CA ILE A 80 2.32 8.11 -10.36
C ILE A 80 2.30 7.32 -9.04
N GLY A 81 2.96 7.83 -8.00
CA GLY A 81 2.96 7.20 -6.68
C GLY A 81 1.56 7.10 -6.05
N ASN A 82 0.72 8.13 -6.25
CA ASN A 82 -0.67 8.11 -5.79
C ASN A 82 -1.56 7.12 -6.58
N GLU A 83 -1.33 6.96 -7.89
CA GLU A 83 -1.99 5.96 -8.74
C GLU A 83 -1.66 4.55 -8.24
N ILE A 84 -0.38 4.26 -8.02
CA ILE A 84 0.10 2.98 -7.47
C ILE A 84 -0.48 2.74 -6.08
N ALA A 85 -0.51 3.75 -5.21
CA ALA A 85 -1.05 3.60 -3.87
C ALA A 85 -2.54 3.22 -3.88
N ASN A 86 -3.33 3.82 -4.78
CA ASN A 86 -4.74 3.47 -4.95
C ASN A 86 -4.88 2.05 -5.49
N PHE A 87 -4.13 1.70 -6.54
CA PHE A 87 -4.14 0.37 -7.14
C PHE A 87 -3.84 -0.73 -6.10
N VAL A 88 -2.79 -0.57 -5.30
CA VAL A 88 -2.44 -1.52 -4.24
C VAL A 88 -3.55 -1.60 -3.18
N GLY A 89 -4.14 -0.45 -2.81
CA GLY A 89 -5.20 -0.40 -1.81
C GLY A 89 -6.49 -1.10 -2.26
N GLU A 90 -6.75 -1.15 -3.56
CA GLU A 90 -7.93 -1.76 -4.15
C GLU A 90 -7.72 -3.26 -4.45
N TYR A 91 -6.63 -3.61 -5.13
CA TYR A 91 -6.45 -4.96 -5.69
C TYR A 91 -5.62 -5.90 -4.81
N MET A 92 -4.84 -5.40 -3.85
CA MET A 92 -3.94 -6.23 -3.04
C MET A 92 -4.37 -6.31 -1.57
N LYS A 93 -5.56 -5.81 -1.23
CA LYS A 93 -6.09 -5.88 0.12
C LYS A 93 -6.37 -7.34 0.49
N VAL A 94 -5.80 -7.79 1.60
CA VAL A 94 -6.11 -9.13 2.11
C VAL A 94 -7.46 -9.11 2.79
N ASP A 95 -8.38 -9.88 2.21
CA ASP A 95 -9.69 -10.13 2.81
C ASP A 95 -9.65 -11.43 3.63
N ILE A 96 -9.81 -11.28 4.94
CA ILE A 96 -9.85 -12.39 5.88
C ILE A 96 -11.10 -13.26 5.62
N GLY A 97 -12.21 -12.65 5.17
CA GLY A 97 -13.44 -13.36 4.84
C GLY A 97 -13.21 -14.41 3.75
N ALA A 98 -12.55 -14.01 2.66
CA ALA A 98 -12.21 -14.90 1.55
C ALA A 98 -11.32 -16.09 2.00
N ILE A 99 -10.40 -15.88 2.94
CA ILE A 99 -9.55 -16.95 3.51
C ILE A 99 -10.40 -17.91 4.34
N MET A 100 -11.32 -17.40 5.16
CA MET A 100 -12.22 -18.24 5.96
C MET A 100 -13.16 -19.06 5.08
N GLU A 101 -13.71 -18.48 4.01
CA GLU A 101 -14.55 -19.18 3.04
C GLU A 101 -13.78 -20.27 2.30
N HIS A 102 -12.53 -20.00 1.89
CA HIS A 102 -11.66 -21.01 1.31
C HIS A 102 -11.45 -22.21 2.25
N ASN A 103 -11.21 -21.95 3.54
CA ASN A 103 -11.05 -22.99 4.55
C ASN A 103 -12.32 -23.82 4.74
N ALA A 104 -13.49 -23.17 4.80
CA ALA A 104 -14.77 -23.87 4.91
C ALA A 104 -15.04 -24.76 3.68
N LYS A 105 -14.73 -24.26 2.48
CA LYS A 105 -14.84 -25.03 1.23
C LYS A 105 -13.85 -26.20 1.19
N MET A 106 -12.62 -26.03 1.66
CA MET A 106 -11.64 -27.13 1.75
C MET A 106 -12.13 -28.28 2.63
N GLN A 107 -12.84 -27.98 3.73
CA GLN A 107 -13.37 -28.98 4.65
C GLN A 107 -14.57 -29.75 4.09
N SER A 108 -15.36 -29.15 3.19
CA SER A 108 -16.53 -29.81 2.60
C SER A 108 -16.20 -30.74 1.42
N LEU A 109 -14.98 -30.65 0.88
CA LEU A 109 -14.56 -31.43 -0.28
C LEU A 109 -13.90 -32.77 0.11
N PRO A 110 -14.18 -33.86 -0.63
CA PRO A 110 -13.39 -35.09 -0.53
C PRO A 110 -11.91 -34.84 -0.85
N VAL A 111 -11.01 -35.58 -0.20
CA VAL A 111 -9.54 -35.36 -0.25
C VAL A 111 -8.99 -35.22 -1.68
N ALA A 112 -9.42 -36.07 -2.62
CA ALA A 112 -8.98 -36.01 -4.01
C ALA A 112 -9.38 -34.71 -4.72
N LYS A 113 -10.59 -34.19 -4.43
CA LYS A 113 -11.07 -32.90 -4.97
C LYS A 113 -10.42 -31.72 -4.27
N ALA A 114 -10.19 -31.82 -2.96
CA ALA A 114 -9.53 -30.79 -2.18
C ALA A 114 -8.09 -30.53 -2.66
N LYS A 115 -7.34 -31.57 -3.06
CA LYS A 115 -5.99 -31.42 -3.63
C LYS A 115 -6.00 -30.55 -4.90
N ARG A 116 -6.84 -30.89 -5.88
CA ARG A 116 -6.97 -30.12 -7.13
C ARG A 116 -7.43 -28.69 -6.88
N TYR A 117 -8.44 -28.52 -6.02
CA TYR A 117 -8.94 -27.19 -5.66
C TYR A 117 -7.85 -26.30 -5.05
N ARG A 118 -6.99 -26.85 -4.18
CA ARG A 118 -5.85 -26.12 -3.59
C ARG A 118 -4.78 -25.79 -4.63
N GLU A 119 -4.47 -26.70 -5.55
CA GLU A 119 -3.49 -26.46 -6.62
C GLU A 119 -3.93 -25.32 -7.54
N GLU A 120 -5.20 -25.30 -7.95
CA GLU A 120 -5.79 -24.22 -8.74
C GLU A 120 -5.75 -22.88 -8.00
N TYR A 121 -6.06 -22.89 -6.69
CA TYR A 121 -6.00 -21.70 -5.85
C TYR A 121 -4.58 -21.11 -5.77
N LEU A 122 -3.57 -21.95 -5.54
CA LEU A 122 -2.16 -21.51 -5.50
C LEU A 122 -1.70 -20.93 -6.85
N LEU A 123 -2.14 -21.51 -7.95
CA LEU A 123 -1.86 -20.98 -9.29
C LEU A 123 -2.53 -19.60 -9.48
N HIS A 124 -3.78 -19.47 -9.07
CA HIS A 124 -4.53 -18.23 -9.15
C HIS A 124 -3.88 -17.10 -8.33
N GLU A 125 -3.47 -17.37 -7.08
CA GLU A 125 -2.73 -16.39 -6.26
C GLU A 125 -1.42 -15.96 -6.92
N LYS A 126 -0.66 -16.91 -7.48
CA LYS A 126 0.59 -16.62 -8.20
C LYS A 126 0.35 -15.73 -9.43
N GLN A 127 -0.70 -16.02 -10.19
CA GLN A 127 -1.08 -15.23 -11.37
C GLN A 127 -1.55 -13.84 -10.98
N HIS A 128 -2.35 -13.72 -9.92
CA HIS A 128 -2.80 -12.44 -9.38
C HIS A 128 -1.61 -11.55 -8.97
N ASP A 129 -0.68 -12.07 -8.17
CA ASP A 129 0.52 -11.34 -7.76
C ASP A 129 1.39 -10.92 -8.96
N SER A 130 1.50 -11.79 -9.97
CA SER A 130 2.22 -11.47 -11.21
C SER A 130 1.54 -10.36 -12.00
N TRP A 131 0.22 -10.44 -12.14
CA TRP A 131 -0.59 -9.44 -12.84
C TRP A 131 -0.51 -8.08 -12.14
N CYS A 132 -0.64 -8.02 -10.80
CA CYS A 132 -0.46 -6.78 -10.04
C CYS A 132 0.93 -6.16 -10.27
N LYS A 133 1.99 -6.98 -10.28
CA LYS A 133 3.36 -6.51 -10.57
C LYS A 133 3.49 -5.94 -11.98
N GLN A 134 2.85 -6.56 -12.97
CA GLN A 134 2.86 -6.04 -14.35
C GLN A 134 2.14 -4.70 -14.44
N ARG A 135 0.96 -4.55 -13.81
CA ARG A 135 0.22 -3.28 -13.79
C ARG A 135 1.02 -2.16 -13.13
N ILE A 136 1.67 -2.44 -11.99
CA ILE A 136 2.53 -1.46 -11.32
C ILE A 136 3.71 -1.03 -12.23
N ARG A 137 4.34 -1.96 -12.96
CA ARG A 137 5.39 -1.61 -13.93
C ARG A 137 4.88 -0.68 -15.03
N LEU A 138 3.73 -0.99 -15.62
CA LEU A 138 3.13 -0.15 -16.67
C LEU A 138 2.78 1.27 -16.18
N ILE A 139 2.40 1.43 -14.92
CA ILE A 139 2.21 2.75 -14.31
C ILE A 139 3.56 3.46 -14.16
N MET A 140 4.58 2.74 -13.67
CA MET A 140 5.93 3.26 -13.52
C MET A 140 6.57 3.63 -14.86
N ASP A 141 6.22 3.02 -15.99
CA ASP A 141 6.85 3.29 -17.29
C ASP A 141 6.54 4.70 -17.84
N ARG A 142 5.55 5.39 -17.25
CA ARG A 142 5.22 6.79 -17.57
C ARG A 142 6.14 7.81 -16.87
N ARG A 143 7.11 7.34 -16.08
CA ARG A 143 8.02 8.19 -15.30
C ARG A 143 9.02 8.92 -16.19
N PRO A 144 9.48 10.12 -15.80
CA PRO A 144 10.63 10.73 -16.44
C PRO A 144 11.88 9.84 -16.27
N PRO A 145 12.87 9.96 -17.17
CA PRO A 145 14.15 9.30 -16.98
C PRO A 145 14.79 9.75 -15.65
N PRO A 146 15.47 8.86 -14.92
CA PRO A 146 16.14 9.22 -13.68
C PRO A 146 17.28 10.23 -13.93
N PRO A 147 17.61 11.09 -12.96
CA PRO A 147 18.71 12.05 -13.11
C PRO A 147 20.09 11.37 -13.04
N TYR A 148 21.10 11.97 -13.64
CA TYR A 148 22.51 11.66 -13.33
C TYR A 148 22.76 11.92 -11.83
N PRO A 149 23.46 11.05 -11.06
CA PRO A 149 24.37 9.97 -11.44
C PRO A 149 23.76 8.57 -11.36
N PHE A 150 22.44 8.43 -11.55
CA PHE A 150 21.82 7.09 -11.52
C PHE A 150 22.25 6.22 -12.71
N PHE A 151 22.53 6.85 -13.85
CA PHE A 151 23.06 6.21 -15.06
C PHE A 151 24.57 6.06 -15.00
#